data_AF-A0A7J6VHS0-F1
#
_entry.id   AF-A0A7J6VHS0-F1
#
_cell.length_a   1.000
_cell.length_b   1.000
_cell.length_c   1.000
_cell.angle_alpha   90.00
_cell.angle_beta   90.00
_cell.angle_gamma   90.00
#
_symmetry.space_group_name_H-M   'P 1'
#
loop_
_entity.id
_entity.type
_entity.pdbx_description
1 polymer ?
#
loop_
_entity_poly.entity_id
_entity_poly.type
_entity_poly.pdbx_seq_one_letter_code
_entity_poly.pdbx_strand_id
1 'polypeptide(L)'
;MAKLLFLFLSIVIFLSLLPGDLAIRAGTVDGSEQWGYVEVRPNGSQEWGYVQVRPKAHMFWWHYKSPYRVENASNPWPIVLWLQGGPGASGVGIGNFLEVGPLDTELKPRNSTWLRKADLLFVVSIQQCFHFR
;
A
#
# COMPACT_ATOMS: atom_id res chain seq x y z
N MET A 1 -13.23 55.84 18.84
CA MET A 1 -13.02 54.57 19.58
C MET A 1 -13.90 53.45 19.01
N ALA A 2 -15.24 53.56 19.06
CA ALA A 2 -16.14 52.49 18.60
C ALA A 2 -16.01 52.09 17.11
N LYS A 3 -15.86 53.05 16.18
CA LYS A 3 -15.73 52.75 14.73
C LYS A 3 -14.47 51.93 14.38
N LEU A 4 -13.38 52.14 15.10
CA LEU A 4 -12.13 51.41 14.89
C LEU A 4 -12.23 49.97 15.41
N LEU A 5 -12.94 49.79 16.53
CA LEU A 5 -13.21 48.47 17.10
C LEU A 5 -14.09 47.62 16.17
N PHE A 6 -15.09 48.24 15.54
CA PHE A 6 -15.96 47.58 14.55
C PHE A 6 -15.21 47.12 13.29
N LEU A 7 -14.29 47.94 12.78
CA LEU A 7 -13.44 47.57 11.65
C LEU A 7 -12.48 46.43 12.00
N PHE A 8 -11.95 46.44 13.23
CA PHE A 8 -11.05 45.38 13.69
C PHE A 8 -11.80 44.05 13.85
N LEU A 9 -12.98 44.08 14.47
CA LEU A 9 -13.84 42.90 14.63
C LEU A 9 -14.32 42.35 13.29
N SER A 10 -14.64 43.20 12.30
CA SER A 10 -15.06 42.74 10.98
C SER A 10 -13.93 42.04 10.23
N ILE A 11 -12.68 42.53 10.33
CA ILE A 11 -11.51 41.91 9.72
C ILE A 11 -11.23 40.53 10.33
N VAL A 12 -11.31 40.41 11.66
CA VAL A 12 -11.08 39.12 12.34
C VAL A 12 -12.14 38.09 11.96
N ILE A 13 -13.41 38.49 11.87
CA ILE A 13 -14.51 37.60 11.46
C ILE A 13 -14.34 37.18 9.98
N PHE A 14 -13.99 38.12 9.09
CA PHE A 14 -13.71 37.80 7.69
C PHE A 14 -12.53 36.84 7.52
N LEU A 15 -11.45 37.02 8.30
CA LEU A 15 -10.30 36.11 8.31
C LEU A 15 -10.64 34.72 8.85
N SER A 16 -11.58 34.61 9.81
CA SER A 16 -12.04 33.32 10.35
C SER A 16 -13.05 32.58 9.45
N LEU A 17 -13.70 33.30 8.53
CA LEU A 17 -14.66 32.73 7.57
C LEU A 17 -14.01 32.37 6.23
N LEU A 18 -12.75 32.74 6.00
CA LEU A 18 -11.95 32.11 4.96
C LEU A 18 -11.71 30.65 5.38
N PRO A 19 -12.16 29.65 4.61
CA PRO A 19 -11.80 28.26 4.86
C PRO A 19 -10.28 28.18 4.90
N GLY A 20 -9.73 27.83 6.08
CA GLY A 20 -8.30 27.65 6.31
C GLY A 20 -7.72 26.42 5.63
N ASP A 21 -8.17 26.11 4.42
CA ASP A 21 -7.63 25.06 3.55
C ASP A 21 -6.91 25.71 2.36
N LEU A 22 -5.86 26.48 2.65
CA LEU A 22 -4.69 26.51 1.77
C LEU A 22 -3.81 25.31 2.12
N ALA A 23 -4.38 24.11 2.00
CA ALA A 23 -3.57 22.95 1.70
C ALA A 23 -3.01 23.19 0.28
N ILE A 24 -1.77 23.68 0.20
CA ILE A 24 -1.01 23.55 -1.05
C ILE A 24 -0.91 22.04 -1.31
N ARG A 25 -1.82 21.50 -2.12
CA ARG A 25 -1.57 20.25 -2.82
C ARG A 25 -0.41 20.54 -3.76
N ALA A 26 0.81 20.31 -3.28
CA ALA A 26 1.99 20.21 -4.12
C ALA A 26 1.90 18.92 -4.93
N GLY A 27 0.95 18.89 -5.87
CA GLY A 27 0.89 17.88 -6.93
C GLY A 27 1.74 18.39 -8.09
N THR A 28 2.65 17.55 -8.58
CA THR A 28 3.40 17.79 -9.82
C THR A 28 2.43 17.89 -11.01
N VAL A 29 2.73 18.77 -11.95
CA VAL A 29 1.88 19.09 -13.13
C VAL A 29 1.66 17.86 -14.05
N ASP A 30 2.48 16.82 -13.91
CA ASP A 30 2.41 15.59 -14.69
C ASP A 30 1.53 14.49 -14.05
N GLY A 31 0.97 14.72 -12.86
CA GLY A 31 0.13 13.76 -12.14
C GLY A 31 0.92 12.64 -11.45
N SER A 32 2.23 12.82 -11.26
CA SER A 32 3.01 11.96 -10.36
C SER A 32 2.69 12.32 -8.91
N GLU A 33 1.62 11.72 -8.36
CA GLU A 33 1.46 11.70 -6.89
C GLU A 33 2.74 11.14 -6.24
N GLN A 34 2.97 11.40 -4.96
CA GLN A 34 4.04 10.76 -4.18
C GLN A 34 3.78 9.25 -4.05
N TRP A 35 3.93 8.50 -5.14
CA TRP A 35 3.87 7.05 -5.18
C TRP A 35 5.17 6.50 -4.60
N GLY A 36 5.07 5.49 -3.73
CA GLY A 36 6.24 4.85 -3.11
C GLY A 36 6.26 4.83 -1.58
N TYR A 37 5.13 5.09 -0.91
CA TYR A 37 5.03 4.83 0.52
C TYR A 37 4.95 3.32 0.79
N VAL A 38 5.78 2.84 1.72
CA VAL A 38 5.79 1.46 2.21
C VAL A 38 5.21 1.46 3.61
N GLU A 39 4.11 0.76 3.79
CA GLU A 39 3.55 0.50 5.11
C GLU A 39 4.21 -0.75 5.69
N VAL A 40 4.70 -0.63 6.92
CA VAL A 40 5.36 -1.71 7.66
C VAL A 40 4.58 -1.95 8.94
N ARG A 41 4.17 -3.19 9.21
CA ARG A 41 3.59 -3.51 10.53
C ARG A 41 4.62 -3.22 11.63
N PRO A 42 4.21 -2.78 12.84
CA PRO A 42 5.14 -2.44 13.92
C PRO A 42 6.16 -3.52 14.29
N ASN A 43 5.80 -4.80 14.11
CA ASN A 43 6.68 -5.94 14.37
C ASN A 43 7.53 -6.36 13.15
N GLY A 44 7.47 -5.61 12.05
CA GLY A 44 8.18 -5.90 10.80
C GLY A 44 7.73 -7.15 10.07
N SER A 45 6.67 -7.84 10.53
CA SER A 45 6.25 -9.12 9.96
C SER A 45 5.64 -9.00 8.56
N GLN A 46 5.17 -7.81 8.20
CA GLN A 46 4.50 -7.56 6.93
C GLN A 46 4.80 -6.15 6.45
N GLU A 47 4.99 -6.04 5.15
CA GLU A 47 5.26 -4.79 4.44
C GLU A 47 4.44 -4.77 3.16
N TRP A 48 3.85 -3.64 2.79
CA TRP A 48 3.14 -3.52 1.52
C TRP A 48 3.25 -2.09 0.97
N GLY A 49 3.00 -1.96 -0.32
CA GLY A 49 3.03 -0.65 -0.96
C GLY A 49 2.81 -0.73 -2.46
N TYR A 50 3.05 0.40 -3.10
CA TYR A 50 2.97 0.55 -4.54
C TYR A 50 4.35 0.87 -5.11
N VAL A 51 4.67 0.27 -6.25
CA VAL A 51 5.87 0.59 -7.03
C VAL A 51 5.46 1.01 -8.43
N GLN A 52 6.07 2.08 -8.94
CA GLN A 52 5.88 2.48 -10.34
C GLN A 52 6.70 1.55 -11.23
N VAL A 53 6.05 0.87 -12.17
CA VAL A 53 6.70 -0.06 -13.11
C VAL A 53 6.90 0.55 -14.50
N ARG A 54 6.04 1.52 -14.88
CA ARG A 54 6.13 2.35 -16.09
C ARG A 54 5.45 3.71 -15.82
N PRO A 55 5.66 4.74 -16.66
CA PRO A 55 4.94 6.01 -16.51
C PRO A 55 3.43 5.79 -16.41
N LYS A 56 2.82 6.32 -15.34
CA LYS A 56 1.39 6.17 -15.01
C LYS A 56 0.91 4.73 -14.75
N ALA A 57 1.82 3.78 -14.54
CA ALA A 57 1.50 2.39 -14.22
C ALA A 57 2.16 1.97 -12.90
N HIS A 58 1.33 1.59 -11.93
CA HIS A 58 1.75 1.20 -10.59
C HIS A 58 1.33 -0.24 -10.31
N MET A 59 2.13 -0.91 -9.51
CA MET A 59 1.92 -2.29 -9.10
C MET A 59 1.88 -2.34 -7.57
N PHE A 60 0.82 -2.94 -7.03
CA PHE A 60 0.73 -3.20 -5.60
C PHE A 60 1.47 -4.49 -5.26
N TRP A 61 2.17 -4.50 -4.13
CA TRP A 61 2.85 -5.68 -3.61
C TRP A 61 2.62 -5.81 -2.10
N TRP A 62 2.63 -7.05 -1.62
CA TRP A 62 2.50 -7.37 -0.19
C TRP A 62 3.50 -8.47 0.17
N HIS A 63 4.44 -8.13 1.03
CA HIS A 63 5.46 -9.02 1.57
C HIS A 63 5.13 -9.46 3.00
N TYR A 64 5.25 -10.77 3.26
CA TYR A 64 5.15 -11.38 4.57
C TYR A 64 6.49 -12.01 4.92
N LYS A 65 7.09 -11.55 6.03
CA LYS A 65 8.25 -12.21 6.65
C LYS A 65 7.78 -13.38 7.49
N SER A 66 8.42 -14.52 7.30
CA SER A 66 8.09 -15.74 8.02
C SER A 66 8.50 -15.65 9.50
N PRO A 67 7.61 -16.00 10.44
CA PRO A 67 7.99 -16.18 11.84
C PRO A 67 8.81 -17.46 12.07
N TYR A 68 8.94 -18.33 11.06
CA TYR A 68 9.68 -19.58 11.11
C TYR A 68 11.09 -19.47 10.50
N ARG A 69 11.50 -18.26 10.12
CA ARG A 69 12.78 -17.98 9.49
C ARG A 69 13.94 -18.49 10.35
N VAL A 70 14.82 -19.28 9.73
CA VAL A 70 16.07 -19.77 10.34
C VAL A 70 17.24 -19.24 9.52
N GLU A 71 18.22 -18.63 10.19
CA GLU A 71 19.45 -18.19 9.56
C GLU A 71 20.40 -19.38 9.37
N ASN A 72 20.73 -19.69 8.12
CA ASN A 72 21.67 -20.74 7.77
C ASN A 72 22.47 -20.31 6.53
N ALA A 73 23.79 -20.26 6.66
CA ALA A 73 24.69 -19.82 5.60
C ALA A 73 24.72 -20.77 4.38
N SER A 74 24.55 -22.07 4.62
CA SER A 74 24.58 -23.09 3.55
C SER A 74 23.24 -23.25 2.84
N ASN A 75 22.14 -22.84 3.48
CA ASN A 75 20.79 -22.88 2.91
C ASN A 75 19.96 -21.68 3.39
N PRO A 76 20.11 -20.51 2.75
CA PRO A 76 19.45 -19.29 3.18
C PRO A 76 17.93 -19.39 3.05
N TRP A 77 17.22 -18.69 3.95
CA TRP A 77 15.76 -18.64 3.93
C TRP A 77 15.23 -18.01 2.64
N PRO A 78 14.37 -18.69 1.87
CA PRO A 78 13.94 -18.20 0.57
C PRO A 78 12.80 -17.18 0.67
N ILE A 79 12.63 -16.38 -0.39
CA ILE A 79 11.44 -15.58 -0.64
C ILE A 79 10.74 -16.17 -1.88
N VAL A 80 9.45 -16.46 -1.76
CA VAL A 80 8.62 -16.92 -2.88
C VAL A 80 7.81 -15.75 -3.42
N LEU A 81 8.03 -15.43 -4.69
CA LEU A 81 7.18 -14.52 -5.46
C LEU A 81 5.94 -15.27 -5.95
N TRP A 82 4.76 -14.81 -5.55
CA TRP A 82 3.47 -15.37 -5.96
C TRP A 82 2.81 -14.50 -7.03
N LEU A 83 2.55 -15.10 -8.19
CA LEU A 83 1.84 -14.48 -9.31
C LEU A 83 0.58 -15.28 -9.61
N GLN A 84 -0.58 -14.61 -9.58
CA GLN A 84 -1.82 -15.27 -9.97
C GLN A 84 -2.05 -15.19 -11.47
N GLY A 85 -2.50 -16.30 -12.04
CA GLY A 85 -2.88 -16.41 -13.44
C GLY A 85 -4.27 -15.84 -13.74
N GLY A 86 -4.76 -16.04 -14.96
CA GLY A 86 -6.02 -15.47 -15.44
C GLY A 86 -5.93 -13.96 -15.72
N PRO A 87 -6.68 -13.42 -16.69
CA PRO A 87 -6.74 -11.97 -16.86
C PRO A 87 -7.49 -11.34 -15.68
N GLY A 88 -6.81 -10.46 -14.94
CA GLY A 88 -7.42 -9.66 -13.87
C GLY A 88 -7.55 -10.33 -12.50
N ALA A 89 -7.03 -11.55 -12.31
CA ALA A 89 -7.00 -12.14 -10.98
C ALA A 89 -5.90 -11.51 -10.11
N SER A 90 -6.19 -11.32 -8.82
CA SER A 90 -5.27 -10.70 -7.87
C SER A 90 -4.50 -11.76 -7.09
N GLY A 91 -3.16 -11.74 -7.16
CA GLY A 91 -2.30 -12.56 -6.30
C GLY A 91 -2.46 -12.26 -4.82
N VAL A 92 -2.79 -11.01 -4.47
CA VAL A 92 -3.09 -10.60 -3.09
C VAL A 92 -4.50 -11.02 -2.66
N GLY A 93 -5.44 -11.18 -3.59
CA GLY A 93 -6.77 -11.70 -3.27
C GLY A 93 -6.76 -13.22 -3.13
N ILE A 94 -6.51 -13.90 -4.24
CA ILE A 94 -6.63 -15.36 -4.34
C ILE A 94 -5.43 -16.05 -3.69
N GLY A 95 -4.21 -15.74 -4.14
CA GLY A 95 -3.00 -16.36 -3.61
C GLY A 95 -2.86 -16.22 -2.10
N ASN A 96 -3.06 -15.01 -1.59
CA ASN A 96 -2.91 -14.73 -0.17
C ASN A 96 -4.04 -15.33 0.68
N PHE A 97 -5.31 -15.03 0.37
CA PHE A 97 -6.41 -15.36 1.27
C PHE A 97 -7.12 -16.68 0.95
N LEU A 98 -7.00 -17.20 -0.27
CA LEU A 98 -7.64 -18.47 -0.66
C LEU A 98 -6.66 -19.64 -0.73
N GLU A 99 -5.39 -19.39 -1.03
CA GLU A 99 -4.42 -20.46 -1.33
C GLU A 99 -3.35 -20.63 -0.24
N VAL A 100 -2.34 -19.75 -0.18
CA VAL A 100 -1.07 -20.03 0.53
C VAL A 100 -0.70 -19.04 1.63
N GLY A 101 -1.36 -17.88 1.70
CA GLY A 101 -1.05 -16.84 2.68
C GLY A 101 -1.42 -17.21 4.11
N PRO A 102 -1.04 -16.36 5.09
CA PRO A 102 -1.16 -16.65 6.52
C PRO A 102 -2.60 -16.63 7.04
N LEU A 103 -3.50 -15.90 6.39
CA LEU A 103 -4.88 -15.73 6.82
C LEU A 103 -5.83 -16.23 5.74
N ASP A 104 -6.97 -16.80 6.12
CA ASP A 104 -8.07 -17.09 5.20
C ASP A 104 -8.94 -15.86 4.93
N THR A 105 -10.01 -16.04 4.15
CA THR A 105 -10.97 -14.97 3.82
C THR A 105 -11.76 -14.45 5.02
N GLU A 106 -11.78 -15.19 6.12
CA GLU A 106 -12.40 -14.80 7.39
C GLU A 106 -11.37 -14.18 8.36
N LEU A 107 -10.15 -13.92 7.86
CA LEU A 107 -9.01 -13.40 8.61
C LEU A 107 -8.54 -14.34 9.74
N LYS A 108 -8.84 -15.62 9.63
CA LYS A 108 -8.37 -16.63 10.59
C LYS A 108 -7.01 -17.18 10.16
N PRO A 109 -6.11 -17.51 11.12
CA PRO A 109 -4.82 -18.10 10.80
C PRO A 109 -4.95 -19.43 10.03
N ARG A 110 -4.18 -19.57 8.95
CA ARG A 110 -4.11 -20.78 8.13
C ARG A 110 -2.95 -21.68 8.59
N ASN A 111 -3.28 -22.90 9.00
CA ASN A 111 -2.26 -23.88 9.39
C ASN A 111 -1.39 -24.35 8.21
N SER A 112 -1.91 -24.36 6.99
CA SER A 112 -1.22 -24.78 5.76
C SER A 112 -0.46 -23.65 5.05
N THR A 113 -0.24 -22.50 5.69
CA THR A 113 0.47 -21.37 5.07
C THR A 113 1.88 -21.75 4.62
N TRP A 114 2.29 -21.23 3.47
CA TRP A 114 3.64 -21.42 2.94
C TRP A 114 4.71 -20.64 3.72
N LEU A 115 4.31 -19.73 4.62
CA LEU A 115 5.26 -19.07 5.53
C LEU A 115 6.07 -20.07 6.36
N ARG A 116 5.63 -21.31 6.53
CA ARG A 116 6.41 -22.35 7.19
C ARG A 116 7.72 -22.71 6.47
N LYS A 117 7.89 -22.29 5.21
CA LYS A 117 9.02 -22.67 4.35
C LYS A 117 9.71 -21.50 3.64
N ALA A 118 9.07 -20.34 3.56
CA ALA A 118 9.60 -19.18 2.86
C ALA A 118 8.96 -17.87 3.37
N ASP A 119 9.55 -16.74 3.06
CA ASP A 119 8.84 -15.46 3.05
C ASP A 119 7.95 -15.41 1.79
N LEU A 120 6.81 -14.71 1.84
CA LEU A 120 5.87 -14.64 0.72
C LEU A 120 5.75 -13.22 0.19
N LEU A 121 5.96 -13.04 -1.12
CA LEU A 121 5.77 -11.77 -1.82
C LEU A 121 4.64 -11.91 -2.84
N PHE A 122 3.50 -11.30 -2.55
CA PHE A 122 2.36 -11.25 -3.47
C PHE A 122 2.39 -9.98 -4.30
N VAL A 123 1.99 -10.09 -5.56
CA VAL A 123 1.94 -8.97 -6.49
C VAL A 123 0.56 -8.88 -7.14
N VAL A 124 0.04 -7.66 -7.29
CA VAL A 124 -1.17 -7.38 -8.08
C VAL A 124 -0.79 -6.61 -9.33
N SER A 125 -0.87 -7.31 -10.46
CA SER A 125 -0.74 -6.71 -11.78
C SER A 125 -2.12 -6.30 -12.28
N ILE A 126 -2.45 -5.01 -12.16
CA ILE A 126 -3.66 -4.45 -12.79
C ILE A 126 -3.48 -4.40 -14.33
N GLN A 127 -2.25 -4.55 -14.83
CA GLN A 127 -1.94 -4.47 -16.24
C GLN A 127 -2.44 -5.66 -17.07
N GLN A 128 -2.75 -6.81 -16.45
CA GLN A 128 -3.28 -7.96 -17.20
C GLN A 128 -4.71 -7.75 -17.72
N CYS A 129 -5.42 -6.71 -17.25
CA CYS A 129 -6.71 -6.31 -17.85
C CYS A 129 -6.58 -5.44 -19.11
N PHE A 130 -5.39 -4.88 -19.40
CA PHE A 130 -5.25 -3.84 -20.44
C PHE A 130 -4.44 -4.27 -21.67
N HIS A 131 -4.04 -5.54 -21.80
CA HIS A 131 -3.28 -6.01 -22.98
C HIS A 131 -4.13 -6.74 -24.04
N PHE A 132 -5.42 -6.43 -24.14
CA PHE A 132 -6.25 -6.71 -25.32
C PHE A 132 -6.54 -5.41 -26.10
N ARG A 133 -5.49 -4.74 -26.56
CA ARG A 133 -5.61 -3.71 -27.59
C ARG A 133 -4.46 -3.80 -28.58
#